data_AF-A0A958AN46-F1
#
_entry.id   AF-A0A958AN46-F1
#
_cell.length_a   1.000
_cell.length_b   1.000
_cell.length_c   1.000
_cell.angle_alpha   90.00
_cell.angle_beta   90.00
_cell.angle_gamma   90.00
#
_symmetry.space_group_name_H-M   'P 1'
#
loop_
_entity.id
_entity.type
_entity.pdbx_description
1 polymer ?
#
loop_
_entity_poly.entity_id
_entity_poly.type
_entity_poly.pdbx_seq_one_letter_code
_entity_poly.pdbx_strand_id
1 'polypeptide(L)'
;MTNKANVNFWLDVILFGLFMLTAIVGLLLWQVVPGGRGNQESTFLWLTHHDWITIHVWIAIGLLAGLAVHIILHWSWITCIATRIFGKVAEQARCNFWLDALLLSVFALVSFSGLLLAFVLPSGGFQGGRNPFYNTLFLTLTRHAWRDLHLWAGLGLILVLIVHLAFHWRWVTCVIRRQVKSVLHKPRKYAVG
;
A
#
# COMPACT_ATOMS: atom_id res chain seq x y z
N MET A 1 5.02 11.43 -27.52
CA MET A 1 4.86 12.36 -26.38
C MET A 1 3.91 11.72 -25.39
N THR A 2 4.43 11.12 -24.32
CA THR A 2 3.62 10.56 -23.23
C THR A 2 2.90 11.69 -22.50
N ASN A 3 1.57 11.63 -22.45
CA ASN A 3 0.78 12.61 -21.72
C ASN A 3 1.00 12.37 -20.21
N LYS A 4 1.57 13.36 -19.51
CA LYS A 4 1.84 13.30 -18.06
C LYS A 4 0.60 12.85 -17.26
N ALA A 5 -0.59 13.30 -17.66
CA ALA A 5 -1.84 12.90 -17.00
C ALA A 5 -2.16 11.40 -17.18
N ASN A 6 -1.81 10.81 -18.32
CA ASN A 6 -2.01 9.37 -18.55
C ASN A 6 -1.00 8.54 -17.76
N VAL A 7 0.25 9.02 -17.64
CA VAL A 7 1.29 8.35 -16.82
C VAL A 7 0.84 8.31 -15.36
N ASN A 8 0.41 9.44 -14.80
CA ASN A 8 -0.06 9.50 -13.42
C ASN A 8 -1.28 8.59 -13.20
N PHE A 9 -2.26 8.64 -14.10
CA PHE A 9 -3.45 7.78 -14.00
C PHE A 9 -3.10 6.28 -13.96
N TRP A 10 -2.25 5.81 -14.88
CA TRP A 10 -1.86 4.40 -14.91
C TRP A 10 -0.99 4.00 -13.73
N LEU A 11 -0.11 4.90 -13.26
CA LEU A 11 0.66 4.68 -12.04
C LEU A 11 -0.29 4.47 -10.85
N ASP A 12 -1.29 5.32 -10.68
CA ASP A 12 -2.25 5.21 -9.57
C ASP A 12 -3.06 3.90 -9.64
N VAL A 13 -3.47 3.48 -10.85
CA VAL A 13 -4.15 2.19 -11.07
C VAL A 13 -3.24 1.01 -10.69
N ILE A 14 -1.97 1.06 -11.09
CA ILE A 14 -0.99 0.02 -10.75
C ILE A 14 -0.75 -0.02 -9.24
N LEU A 15 -0.57 1.13 -8.59
CA LEU A 15 -0.36 1.21 -7.15
C LEU A 15 -1.57 0.69 -6.37
N PHE A 16 -2.77 1.05 -6.80
CA PHE A 16 -4.00 0.53 -6.20
C PHE A 16 -4.09 -1.00 -6.36
N GLY A 17 -3.80 -1.54 -7.55
CA GLY A 17 -3.78 -2.97 -7.79
C GLY A 17 -2.74 -3.72 -6.94
N LEU A 18 -1.52 -3.19 -6.85
CA LEU A 18 -0.46 -3.74 -5.99
C LEU A 18 -0.85 -3.70 -4.51
N PHE A 19 -1.46 -2.61 -4.05
CA PHE A 19 -1.97 -2.50 -2.69
C PHE A 19 -3.06 -3.55 -2.41
N MET A 20 -4.04 -3.73 -3.31
CA MET A 20 -5.07 -4.77 -3.17
C MET A 20 -4.45 -6.16 -3.08
N LEU A 21 -3.48 -6.47 -3.94
CA LEU A 21 -2.80 -7.76 -3.93
C LEU A 21 -2.05 -7.99 -2.60
N THR A 22 -1.26 -7.02 -2.14
CA THR A 22 -0.56 -7.08 -0.86
C THR A 22 -1.54 -7.24 0.31
N ALA A 23 -2.63 -6.49 0.33
CA ALA A 23 -3.66 -6.57 1.37
C ALA A 23 -4.34 -7.94 1.39
N ILE A 24 -4.71 -8.48 0.23
CA ILE A 24 -5.29 -9.83 0.11
C ILE A 24 -4.29 -10.88 0.62
N VAL A 25 -3.04 -10.84 0.17
CA VAL A 25 -2.00 -11.78 0.65
C VAL A 25 -1.79 -11.64 2.16
N GLY A 26 -1.80 -10.42 2.70
CA GLY A 26 -1.70 -10.20 4.15
C GLY A 26 -2.87 -10.80 4.93
N LEU A 27 -4.10 -10.66 4.42
CA LEU A 27 -5.28 -11.29 5.01
C LEU A 27 -5.25 -12.82 4.88
N LEU A 28 -4.74 -13.35 3.77
CA LEU A 28 -4.53 -14.80 3.58
C LEU A 28 -3.51 -15.34 4.58
N LEU A 29 -2.40 -14.64 4.80
CA LEU A 29 -1.41 -14.99 5.82
C LEU A 29 -2.00 -14.97 7.24
N TRP A 30 -2.95 -14.08 7.50
CA TRP A 30 -3.61 -14.01 8.81
C TRP A 30 -4.69 -15.08 9.01
N GLN A 31 -5.49 -15.39 7.99
CA GLN A 31 -6.69 -16.23 8.11
C GLN A 31 -6.54 -17.66 7.58
N VAL A 32 -5.81 -17.85 6.48
CA VAL A 32 -5.77 -19.13 5.74
C VAL A 32 -4.47 -19.88 6.00
N VAL A 33 -3.35 -19.16 6.06
CA VAL A 33 -2.02 -19.74 6.23
C VAL A 33 -1.36 -19.16 7.49
N PRO A 34 -1.96 -19.31 8.69
CA PRO A 34 -1.34 -18.77 9.89
C PRO A 34 -0.04 -19.50 10.18
N GLY A 35 1.04 -18.76 10.45
CA GLY A 35 2.31 -19.34 10.90
C GLY A 35 2.10 -20.23 12.13
N GLY A 36 2.18 -21.55 11.95
CA GLY A 36 1.91 -22.55 12.98
C GLY A 36 2.85 -22.47 14.18
N ARG A 37 2.34 -22.74 15.38
CA ARG A 37 3.14 -23.10 16.56
C ARG A 37 3.51 -24.58 16.46
N GLY A 38 4.67 -24.91 15.89
CA GLY A 38 5.21 -26.28 15.83
C GLY A 38 5.68 -26.71 14.43
N ASN A 39 5.96 -28.01 14.26
CA ASN A 39 6.49 -28.62 13.02
C ASN A 39 5.43 -28.82 11.91
N GLN A 40 4.22 -28.24 12.03
CA GLN A 40 3.22 -28.30 10.97
C GLN A 40 3.32 -27.04 10.12
N GLU A 41 3.97 -27.16 8.97
CA GLU A 41 3.95 -26.12 7.96
C GLU A 41 2.57 -26.09 7.31
N SER A 42 1.82 -25.02 7.55
CA SER A 42 0.59 -24.74 6.82
C SER A 42 0.96 -24.45 5.37
N THR A 43 0.44 -25.27 4.45
CA THR A 43 0.58 -25.06 3.00
C THR A 43 -0.75 -24.64 2.41
N PHE A 44 -0.70 -23.72 1.45
CA PHE A 44 -1.86 -23.30 0.66
C PHE A 44 -1.42 -23.06 -0.77
N LEU A 45 -2.14 -23.64 -1.73
CA LEU A 45 -1.74 -23.69 -3.14
C LEU A 45 -0.30 -24.20 -3.33
N TRP A 46 0.08 -25.23 -2.57
CA TRP A 46 1.42 -25.85 -2.61
C TRP A 46 2.58 -24.92 -2.18
N LEU A 47 2.27 -23.72 -1.69
CA LEU A 47 3.23 -22.77 -1.14
C LEU A 47 3.17 -22.79 0.38
N THR A 48 4.35 -22.71 1.01
CA THR A 48 4.48 -22.64 2.47
C THR A 48 4.12 -21.25 2.99
N HIS A 49 3.89 -21.14 4.30
CA HIS A 49 3.74 -19.84 4.97
C HIS A 49 4.92 -18.88 4.68
N HIS A 50 6.15 -19.40 4.60
CA HIS A 50 7.33 -18.59 4.29
C HIS A 50 7.31 -18.08 2.84
N ASP A 51 6.84 -18.89 1.89
CA ASP A 51 6.70 -18.48 0.50
C ASP A 51 5.67 -17.36 0.36
N TRP A 52 4.53 -17.49 1.05
CA TRP A 52 3.50 -16.43 1.08
C TRP A 52 4.01 -15.14 1.73
N ILE A 53 4.80 -15.21 2.80
CA ILE A 53 5.48 -14.04 3.38
C ILE A 53 6.43 -13.43 2.35
N THR A 54 7.22 -14.24 1.65
CA THR A 54 8.18 -13.77 0.66
C THR A 54 7.46 -13.00 -0.46
N ILE A 55 6.37 -13.57 -0.99
CA ILE A 55 5.51 -12.91 -1.98
C ILE A 55 4.96 -11.59 -1.43
N HIS A 56 4.41 -11.59 -0.20
CA HIS A 56 3.88 -10.39 0.44
C HIS A 56 4.93 -9.26 0.54
N VAL A 57 6.14 -9.59 0.99
CA VAL A 57 7.23 -8.62 1.18
C VAL A 57 7.70 -8.05 -0.16
N TRP A 58 7.89 -8.88 -1.19
CA TRP A 58 8.35 -8.39 -2.50
C TRP A 58 7.32 -7.48 -3.18
N ILE A 59 6.03 -7.82 -3.11
CA ILE A 59 4.97 -6.95 -3.64
C ILE A 59 4.93 -5.64 -2.84
N ALA A 60 5.07 -5.70 -1.51
CA ALA A 60 5.12 -4.50 -0.65
C ALA A 60 6.34 -3.60 -0.97
N ILE A 61 7.51 -4.17 -1.26
CA ILE A 61 8.70 -3.41 -1.70
C ILE A 61 8.42 -2.72 -3.06
N GLY A 62 7.81 -3.44 -4.00
CA GLY A 62 7.38 -2.85 -5.27
C GLY A 62 6.40 -1.69 -5.09
N LEU A 63 5.44 -1.85 -4.17
CA LEU A 63 4.47 -0.81 -3.80
C LEU A 63 5.16 0.41 -3.17
N LEU A 64 6.13 0.21 -2.28
CA LEU A 64 6.93 1.29 -1.68
C LEU A 64 7.74 2.07 -2.73
N ALA A 65 8.40 1.36 -3.64
CA ALA A 65 9.14 1.99 -4.74
C ALA A 65 8.20 2.77 -5.67
N GLY A 66 7.06 2.20 -6.02
CA GLY A 66 6.06 2.87 -6.84
C GLY A 66 5.43 4.09 -6.16
N LEU A 67 5.17 4.03 -4.84
CA LEU A 67 4.71 5.18 -4.06
C LEU A 67 5.77 6.30 -4.04
N ALA A 68 7.05 5.97 -3.92
CA ALA A 68 8.13 6.96 -4.00
C ALA A 68 8.10 7.67 -5.36
N VAL A 69 7.93 6.93 -6.47
CA VAL A 69 7.76 7.51 -7.81
C VAL A 69 6.52 8.41 -7.87
N HIS A 70 5.39 7.98 -7.31
CA HIS A 70 4.16 8.79 -7.26
C HIS A 70 4.39 10.12 -6.53
N ILE A 71 5.03 10.10 -5.36
CA ILE A 71 5.35 11.31 -4.59
C ILE A 71 6.28 12.23 -5.39
N ILE A 72 7.30 11.69 -6.06
CA ILE A 72 8.23 12.47 -6.90
C ILE A 72 7.46 13.16 -8.04
N LEU A 73 6.57 12.45 -8.74
CA LEU A 73 5.78 13.00 -9.84
C LEU A 73 4.81 14.10 -9.38
N HIS A 74 4.30 13.97 -8.15
CA HIS A 74 3.36 14.92 -7.56
C HIS A 74 4.05 16.03 -6.72
N TRP A 75 5.38 16.01 -6.56
CA TRP A 75 6.13 16.93 -5.70
C TRP A 75 5.79 18.41 -5.92
N SER A 76 5.73 18.84 -7.19
CA SER A 76 5.37 20.23 -7.56
C SER A 76 3.97 20.65 -7.08
N TRP A 77 3.02 19.72 -7.05
CA TRP A 77 1.67 19.97 -6.54
C TRP A 77 1.67 20.01 -5.00
N ILE A 78 2.44 19.12 -4.36
CA ILE A 78 2.56 19.08 -2.88
C ILE A 78 3.13 20.40 -2.35
N THR A 79 4.20 20.93 -2.93
CA THR A 79 4.80 22.20 -2.48
C THR A 79 3.85 23.39 -2.70
N CYS A 80 3.09 23.37 -3.81
CA CYS A 80 2.07 24.36 -4.09
C CYS A 80 0.91 24.31 -3.07
N ILE A 81 0.44 23.12 -2.68
CA ILE A 81 -0.67 23.01 -1.74
C ILE A 81 -0.25 23.31 -0.30
N ALA A 82 0.97 22.90 0.08
CA ALA A 82 1.53 23.15 1.41
C ALA A 82 1.64 24.64 1.72
N THR A 83 2.04 25.45 0.74
CA THR A 83 2.10 26.92 0.89
C THR A 83 0.71 27.57 0.95
N ARG A 84 -0.30 26.97 0.32
CA ARG A 84 -1.68 27.51 0.28
C ARG A 84 -2.53 27.12 1.48
N ILE A 85 -2.15 26.09 2.23
CA ILE A 85 -2.95 25.56 3.35
C ILE A 85 -3.10 26.56 4.51
N PHE A 86 -2.11 27.45 4.67
CA PHE A 86 -2.11 28.54 5.64
C PHE A 86 -2.99 29.73 5.21
N GLY A 87 -3.55 29.71 4.00
CA GLY A 87 -4.49 30.71 3.50
C GLY A 87 -5.97 30.30 3.60
N LYS A 88 -6.86 31.07 2.96
CA LYS A 88 -8.28 30.73 2.81
C LYS A 88 -8.45 29.66 1.74
N VAL A 89 -8.59 28.40 2.16
CA VAL A 89 -8.89 27.26 1.28
C VAL A 89 -10.31 26.78 1.55
N ALA A 90 -11.01 26.32 0.51
CA ALA A 90 -12.31 25.66 0.66
C ALA A 90 -12.21 24.48 1.64
N GLU A 91 -13.22 24.34 2.50
CA GLU A 91 -13.26 23.31 3.55
C GLU A 91 -13.09 21.89 2.98
N GLN A 92 -13.74 21.60 1.86
CA GLN A 92 -13.60 20.31 1.18
C GLN A 92 -12.15 19.98 0.80
N ALA A 93 -11.37 20.97 0.34
CA ALA A 93 -9.97 20.75 -0.01
C ALA A 93 -9.10 20.52 1.23
N ARG A 94 -9.45 21.12 2.39
CA ARG A 94 -8.80 20.83 3.67
C ARG A 94 -9.10 19.40 4.14
N CYS A 95 -10.36 18.97 4.06
CA CYS A 95 -10.75 17.60 4.41
C CYS A 95 -10.01 16.57 3.54
N ASN A 96 -9.96 16.78 2.22
CA ASN A 96 -9.24 15.89 1.31
C ASN A 96 -7.75 15.82 1.64
N PHE A 97 -7.10 16.97 1.91
CA PHE A 97 -5.71 16.99 2.30
C PHE A 97 -5.44 16.19 3.58
N TRP A 98 -6.26 16.37 4.62
CA TRP A 98 -6.09 15.63 5.87
C TRP A 98 -6.37 14.13 5.72
N LEU A 99 -7.32 13.76 4.85
CA LEU A 99 -7.59 12.36 4.53
C LEU A 99 -6.40 11.71 3.80
N ASP A 100 -5.80 12.41 2.84
CA ASP A 100 -4.61 11.94 2.11
C ASP A 100 -3.39 11.86 3.03
N ALA A 101 -3.21 12.84 3.92
CA ALA A 101 -2.17 12.83 4.94
C ALA A 101 -2.33 11.65 5.90
N LEU A 102 -3.56 11.39 6.37
CA LEU A 102 -3.87 10.23 7.20
C LEU A 102 -3.57 8.92 6.47
N LEU A 103 -3.99 8.79 5.22
CA LEU A 103 -3.72 7.61 4.39
C LEU A 103 -2.20 7.35 4.27
N LEU A 104 -1.42 8.39 3.98
CA LEU A 104 0.04 8.28 3.88
C LEU A 104 0.69 7.93 5.23
N SER A 105 0.23 8.52 6.34
CA SER A 105 0.75 8.23 7.68
C SER A 105 0.49 6.78 8.11
N VAL A 106 -0.72 6.27 7.91
CA VAL A 106 -1.05 4.88 8.24
C VAL A 106 -0.29 3.92 7.32
N PHE A 107 -0.16 4.23 6.02
CA PHE A 107 0.66 3.45 5.10
C PHE A 107 2.12 3.38 5.55
N ALA A 108 2.69 4.50 6.00
CA ALA A 108 4.06 4.54 6.52
C ALA A 108 4.21 3.68 7.78
N LEU A 109 3.24 3.69 8.69
CA LEU A 109 3.24 2.84 9.89
C LEU A 109 3.20 1.34 9.55
N VAL A 110 2.32 0.94 8.62
CA VAL A 110 2.24 -0.45 8.14
C VAL A 110 3.53 -0.86 7.46
N SER A 111 4.08 -0.01 6.60
CA SER A 111 5.33 -0.29 5.88
C SER A 111 6.52 -0.41 6.83
N PHE A 112 6.64 0.51 7.79
CA PHE A 112 7.71 0.49 8.77
C PHE A 112 7.67 -0.78 9.63
N SER A 113 6.50 -1.10 10.18
CA SER A 113 6.32 -2.33 10.97
C SER A 113 6.54 -3.60 10.15
N GLY A 114 6.14 -3.61 8.86
CA GLY A 114 6.35 -4.74 7.96
C GLY A 114 7.83 -4.96 7.63
N LEU A 115 8.56 -3.89 7.29
CA LEU A 115 10.00 -3.94 7.05
C LEU A 115 10.77 -4.37 8.31
N LEU A 116 10.36 -3.88 9.48
CA LEU A 116 10.93 -4.30 10.76
C LEU A 116 10.75 -5.82 10.97
N LEU A 117 9.55 -6.34 10.74
CA LEU A 117 9.25 -7.77 10.87
C LEU A 117 9.99 -8.63 9.83
N ALA A 118 10.22 -8.10 8.63
CA ALA A 118 10.89 -8.82 7.55
C ALA A 118 12.42 -8.87 7.73
N PHE A 119 13.04 -7.76 8.17
CA PHE A 119 14.50 -7.60 8.12
C PHE A 119 15.17 -7.51 9.50
N VAL A 120 14.45 -7.10 10.53
CA VAL A 120 15.03 -6.85 11.87
C VAL A 120 14.59 -7.90 12.88
N LEU A 121 13.35 -8.38 12.80
CA LEU A 121 12.75 -9.34 13.73
C LEU A 121 12.35 -10.66 13.03
N PRO A 122 13.35 -11.48 12.61
CA PRO A 122 13.10 -12.68 11.84
C PRO A 122 12.16 -13.65 12.57
N SER A 123 11.35 -14.38 11.80
CA SER A 123 10.47 -15.40 12.35
C SER A 123 11.26 -16.60 12.86
N GLY A 124 10.97 -17.03 14.08
CA GLY A 124 11.48 -18.28 14.64
C GLY A 124 10.97 -18.44 16.06
N GLY A 125 10.46 -19.62 16.40
CA GLY A 125 10.11 -19.94 17.79
C GLY A 125 11.33 -20.12 18.69
N PHE A 126 11.11 -20.54 19.93
CA PHE A 126 12.17 -20.97 20.82
C PHE A 126 12.72 -22.30 20.31
N GLN A 127 13.81 -22.26 19.54
CA GLN A 127 14.47 -23.46 19.02
C GLN A 127 15.46 -24.03 20.07
N GLY A 128 15.01 -24.21 21.32
CA GLY A 128 15.87 -24.71 22.40
C GLY A 128 17.11 -23.85 22.65
N GLY A 129 16.99 -22.51 22.54
CA GLY A 129 18.12 -21.57 22.68
C GLY A 129 18.94 -21.34 21.40
N ARG A 130 18.68 -22.06 20.30
CA ARG A 130 19.38 -21.89 19.01
C ARG A 130 18.88 -20.70 18.18
N ASN A 131 17.78 -20.08 18.60
CA ASN A 131 17.28 -18.83 18.01
C ASN A 131 17.69 -17.66 18.92
N PRO A 132 18.85 -17.00 18.66
CA PRO A 132 19.31 -15.87 19.45
C PRO A 132 18.36 -14.67 19.38
N PHE A 133 17.43 -14.65 18.42
CA PHE A 133 16.47 -13.57 18.19
C PHE A 133 15.09 -13.79 18.84
N TYR A 134 14.88 -14.91 19.54
CA TYR A 134 13.57 -15.27 20.10
C TYR A 134 13.01 -14.24 21.09
N ASN A 135 13.88 -13.53 21.80
CA ASN A 135 13.54 -12.46 22.75
C ASN A 135 14.06 -11.08 22.30
N THR A 136 14.38 -10.88 21.03
CA THR A 136 14.80 -9.55 20.57
C THR A 136 13.66 -8.56 20.71
N LEU A 137 13.88 -7.56 21.55
CA LEU A 137 13.01 -6.40 21.68
C LEU A 137 13.50 -5.33 20.72
N PHE A 138 12.57 -4.72 20.00
CA PHE A 138 12.84 -3.50 19.24
C PHE A 138 11.93 -2.39 19.77
N LEU A 139 12.52 -1.28 20.22
CA LEU A 139 11.83 -0.20 20.93
C LEU A 139 10.97 -0.72 22.09
N THR A 140 11.51 -1.64 22.90
CA THR A 140 10.83 -2.30 24.03
C THR A 140 9.63 -3.19 23.69
N LEU A 141 9.26 -3.29 22.40
CA LEU A 141 8.17 -4.12 21.93
C LEU A 141 8.68 -5.47 21.43
N THR A 142 7.90 -6.52 21.68
CA THR A 142 8.15 -7.86 21.17
C THR A 142 7.79 -7.97 19.70
N ARG A 143 8.32 -8.99 19.00
CA ARG A 143 7.90 -9.33 17.64
C ARG A 143 6.38 -9.52 17.52
N HIS A 144 5.75 -10.12 18.53
CA HIS A 144 4.30 -10.31 18.55
C HIS A 144 3.56 -8.98 18.60
N ALA A 145 3.99 -8.04 19.45
CA ALA A 145 3.42 -6.70 19.51
C ALA A 145 3.59 -5.95 18.17
N TRP A 146 4.75 -6.05 17.53
CA TRP A 146 4.97 -5.46 16.20
C TRP A 146 4.11 -6.10 15.11
N ARG A 147 3.92 -7.42 15.15
CA ARG A 147 3.02 -8.14 14.23
C ARG A 147 1.57 -7.70 14.41
N ASP A 148 1.12 -7.58 15.66
CA ASP A 148 -0.24 -7.16 15.95
C ASP A 148 -0.44 -5.69 15.54
N LEU A 149 0.55 -4.81 15.78
CA LEU A 149 0.56 -3.45 15.27
C LEU A 149 0.47 -3.40 13.75
N HIS A 150 1.26 -4.21 13.04
CA HIS A 150 1.21 -4.30 11.57
C HIS A 150 -0.17 -4.75 11.07
N LEU A 151 -0.76 -5.75 11.70
CA LEU A 151 -2.11 -6.24 11.37
C LEU A 151 -3.17 -5.16 11.57
N TRP A 152 -3.24 -4.56 12.76
CA TRP A 152 -4.24 -3.54 13.07
C TRP A 152 -4.07 -2.27 12.25
N ALA A 153 -2.83 -1.83 12.03
CA ALA A 153 -2.54 -0.71 11.13
C ALA A 153 -2.94 -1.06 9.69
N GLY A 154 -2.74 -2.30 9.24
CA GLY A 154 -3.17 -2.78 7.91
C GLY A 154 -4.68 -2.76 7.74
N LEU A 155 -5.44 -3.24 8.73
CA LEU A 155 -6.91 -3.15 8.74
C LEU A 155 -7.38 -1.69 8.74
N GLY A 156 -6.73 -0.83 9.54
CA GLY A 156 -6.96 0.61 9.55
C GLY A 156 -6.70 1.25 8.19
N LEU A 157 -5.63 0.86 7.51
CA LEU A 157 -5.28 1.35 6.17
C LEU A 157 -6.34 0.99 5.13
N ILE A 158 -6.85 -0.25 5.16
CA ILE A 158 -7.95 -0.69 4.28
C ILE A 158 -9.19 0.17 4.54
N LEU A 159 -9.54 0.40 5.81
CA LEU A 159 -10.69 1.24 6.17
C LEU A 159 -10.53 2.68 5.67
N VAL A 160 -9.37 3.31 5.91
CA VAL A 160 -9.09 4.68 5.46
C VAL A 160 -9.13 4.77 3.93
N LEU A 161 -8.62 3.76 3.22
CA LEU A 161 -8.67 3.72 1.76
C LEU A 161 -10.11 3.60 1.23
N ILE A 162 -10.97 2.81 1.88
CA ILE A 162 -12.39 2.72 1.53
C ILE A 162 -13.07 4.10 1.67
N VAL A 163 -12.81 4.79 2.79
CA VAL A 163 -13.33 6.14 3.03
C VAL A 163 -12.82 7.12 1.96
N HIS A 164 -11.51 7.09 1.67
CA HIS A 164 -10.91 7.89 0.60
C HIS A 164 -11.60 7.63 -0.75
N LEU A 165 -11.77 6.38 -1.15
CA LEU A 165 -12.43 6.06 -2.40
C LEU A 165 -13.89 6.52 -2.44
N ALA A 166 -14.62 6.40 -1.33
CA ALA A 166 -16.01 6.88 -1.22
C ALA A 166 -16.11 8.40 -1.43
N PHE A 167 -15.21 9.18 -0.83
CA PHE A 167 -15.16 10.63 -0.99
C PHE A 167 -14.84 11.03 -2.43
N HIS A 168 -13.99 10.26 -3.11
CA HIS A 168 -13.55 10.55 -4.47
C HIS A 168 -14.39 9.87 -5.57
N TRP A 169 -15.42 9.09 -5.23
CA TRP A 169 -16.15 8.21 -6.17
C TRP A 169 -16.72 8.93 -7.42
N ARG A 170 -17.30 10.11 -7.24
CA ARG A 170 -17.84 10.91 -8.36
C ARG A 170 -16.74 11.33 -9.35
N TRP A 171 -15.58 11.71 -8.82
CA TRP A 171 -14.43 12.06 -9.65
C TRP A 171 -13.84 10.83 -10.34
N VAL A 172 -13.68 9.71 -9.62
CA VAL A 172 -13.16 8.45 -10.16
C VAL A 172 -13.99 7.98 -11.35
N THR A 173 -15.31 7.91 -11.21
CA THR A 173 -16.21 7.49 -12.31
C THR A 173 -16.15 8.43 -13.50
N CYS A 174 -15.98 9.73 -13.29
CA CYS A 174 -15.78 10.72 -14.36
C CYS A 174 -14.48 10.47 -15.11
N VAL A 175 -13.36 10.29 -14.39
CA VAL A 175 -12.05 10.04 -14.99
C VAL A 175 -12.04 8.73 -15.76
N ILE A 176 -12.56 7.64 -15.19
CA ILE A 176 -12.64 6.33 -15.86
C ILE A 176 -13.43 6.45 -17.17
N ARG A 177 -14.61 7.08 -17.14
CA ARG A 177 -15.42 7.30 -18.36
C ARG A 177 -14.65 8.09 -19.42
N ARG A 178 -13.89 9.12 -19.01
CA ARG A 178 -13.07 9.92 -19.91
C ARG A 178 -11.94 9.10 -20.53
N GLN A 179 -11.26 8.29 -19.73
CA GLN A 179 -10.15 7.45 -20.20
C GLN A 179 -10.64 6.37 -21.16
N VAL A 180 -11.71 5.64 -20.82
CA VAL A 180 -12.34 4.64 -21.71
C VAL A 180 -12.75 5.25 -23.04
N LYS A 181 -13.40 6.43 -23.04
CA LYS A 181 -13.75 7.15 -24.28
C LYS A 181 -12.51 7.47 -25.13
N SER A 182 -11.42 7.90 -24.51
CA SER A 182 -10.18 8.25 -25.23
C SER A 182 -9.47 7.05 -25.86
N VAL A 183 -9.59 5.87 -25.25
CA VAL A 183 -9.05 4.61 -25.78
C VAL A 183 -9.92 4.09 -26.91
N LEU A 184 -11.25 4.12 -26.75
CA LEU A 184 -12.20 3.63 -27.76
C LEU A 184 -12.31 4.56 -28.98
N HIS A 185 -12.32 5.88 -28.77
CA HIS A 185 -12.41 6.87 -29.84
C HIS A 185 -11.02 7.46 -30.09
N LYS A 186 -10.11 6.65 -30.64
CA LYS A 186 -8.84 7.17 -31.16
C LYS A 186 -9.18 8.02 -32.39
N PRO A 187 -8.90 9.33 -32.43
CA PRO A 187 -9.22 10.15 -33.59
C PRO A 187 -8.51 9.56 -34.80
N ARG A 188 -9.28 9.21 -35.83
CA ARG A 188 -8.77 8.78 -37.14
C ARG A 188 -7.92 9.96 -37.62
N LYS A 189 -6.58 9.82 -37.60
CA LYS A 189 -5.70 10.82 -38.20
C LYS A 189 -6.17 10.94 -39.64
N TYR A 190 -6.68 12.10 -40.03
CA TYR A 190 -7.08 12.37 -41.40
C TYR A 190 -5.89 12.04 -42.29
N ALA A 191 -6.07 11.01 -43.13
CA ALA A 191 -5.27 10.83 -44.32
C ALA A 191 -5.61 12.02 -45.22
N VAL A 192 -4.79 13.06 -45.18
CA VAL A 192 -4.81 14.12 -46.18
C VAL A 192 -3.93 13.59 -47.31
N GLY A 193 -4.57 13.30 -48.44
CA GLY A 193 -3.93 12.90 -49.68
C GLY A 193 -3.27 14.05 -50.40
#